data_AF-A0A1I1I752-F1
#
_entry.id   AF-A0A1I1I752-F1
#
_cell.length_a   1.000
_cell.length_b   1.000
_cell.length_c   1.000
_cell.angle_alpha   90.00
_cell.angle_beta   90.00
_cell.angle_gamma   90.00
#
_symmetry.space_group_name_H-M   'P 1'
#
loop_
_entity.id
_entity.type
_entity.pdbx_description
1 polymer ?
#
loop_
_entity_poly.entity_id
_entity_poly.type
_entity_poly.pdbx_seq_one_letter_code
_entity_poly.pdbx_strand_id
1 'polypeptide(L)'
;MMTRKTTLWLFLGLWILLYALSVVVPMNMAPTGDGFTRGADRVLTFLSLQFAASLMAFLILLVRPRRGPLSGLSLLPVALCGALVLGLAGVIAFAMLT
;
A
#
# COMPACT_ATOMS: atom_id res chain seq x y z
N MET A 1 -2.48 8.54 -28.76
CA MET A 1 -2.87 7.30 -28.04
C MET A 1 -1.74 6.91 -27.09
N MET A 2 -1.97 6.87 -25.78
CA MET A 2 -0.99 6.30 -24.85
C MET A 2 -0.89 4.79 -25.04
N THR A 3 0.33 4.24 -25.00
CA THR A 3 0.51 2.79 -25.09
C THR A 3 0.18 2.12 -23.75
N ARG A 4 -0.34 0.88 -23.78
CA ARG A 4 -0.59 0.11 -22.54
C ARG A 4 0.63 0.03 -21.62
N LYS A 5 1.84 -0.01 -22.20
CA LYS A 5 3.10 -0.01 -21.44
C LYS A 5 3.30 1.30 -20.68
N THR A 6 3.04 2.44 -21.32
CA THR A 6 3.11 3.76 -20.69
C THR A 6 2.13 3.87 -19.52
N THR A 7 0.88 3.43 -19.71
CA THR A 7 -0.14 3.43 -18.64
C THR A 7 0.29 2.57 -17.44
N LEU A 8 0.83 1.37 -17.69
CA LEU A 8 1.31 0.49 -16.62
C LEU A 8 2.46 1.13 -15.83
N TRP A 9 3.40 1.78 -16.50
CA TRP A 9 4.49 2.50 -15.84
C TRP A 9 4.00 3.66 -14.98
N LEU A 10 3.00 4.42 -15.45
CA LEU A 10 2.39 5.47 -14.65
C LEU A 10 1.71 4.92 -13.40
N PHE A 11 0.98 3.82 -13.52
CA PHE A 11 0.33 3.19 -12.38
C PHE A 11 1.33 2.63 -11.37
N LEU A 12 2.40 1.99 -11.85
CA LEU A 12 3.49 1.52 -10.99
C LEU A 12 4.19 2.69 -10.28
N GLY A 13 4.48 3.78 -11.00
CA GLY A 13 5.08 4.98 -10.41
C GLY A 13 4.19 5.60 -9.32
N LEU A 14 2.89 5.72 -9.59
CA LEU A 14 1.92 6.22 -8.62
C LEU A 14 1.79 5.28 -7.41
N TRP A 15 1.79 3.96 -7.63
CA TRP A 15 1.79 2.98 -6.53
C TRP A 15 3.03 3.11 -5.65
N ILE A 16 4.23 3.22 -6.24
CA ILE A 16 5.49 3.42 -5.50
C ILE A 16 5.41 4.70 -4.67
N LEU A 17 4.90 5.78 -5.26
CA LEU A 17 4.74 7.05 -4.55
C LEU A 17 3.79 6.92 -3.36
N LEU A 18 2.60 6.33 -3.56
CA LEU A 18 1.63 6.11 -2.48
C LEU A 18 2.22 5.24 -1.36
N TYR A 19 2.92 4.17 -1.72
CA TYR A 19 3.57 3.27 -0.77
C TYR A 19 4.67 3.99 0.02
N ALA A 20 5.54 4.75 -0.66
CA ALA A 20 6.59 5.54 0.01
C ALA A 20 5.98 6.59 0.94
N LEU A 21 4.96 7.32 0.49
CA LEU A 21 4.24 8.30 1.30
C LEU A 21 3.57 7.67 2.52
N SER A 22 3.06 6.44 2.39
CA SER A 22 2.45 5.72 3.52
C SER A 22 3.40 5.59 4.71
N VAL A 23 4.71 5.51 4.47
CA VAL A 23 5.72 5.43 5.53
C VAL A 23 6.24 6.83 5.89
N VAL A 24 6.61 7.62 4.90
CA VAL A 24 7.27 8.93 5.12
C VAL A 24 6.34 9.91 5.83
N VAL A 25 5.07 10.00 5.43
CA VAL A 25 4.15 11.01 5.99
C VAL A 25 3.87 10.76 7.48
N PRO A 26 3.43 9.56 7.91
CA PRO A 26 3.17 9.30 9.33
C PRO A 26 4.40 9.43 10.23
N MET A 27 5.59 9.11 9.73
CA MET A 27 6.84 9.24 10.49
C MET A 27 7.19 10.70 10.80
N ASN A 28 6.85 11.63 9.90
CA ASN A 28 7.15 13.05 10.03
C ASN A 28 6.00 13.87 10.64
N MET A 29 4.81 13.28 10.80
CA MET A 29 3.68 13.94 11.46
C MET A 29 3.93 14.10 12.96
N ALA A 30 3.65 15.26 13.53
CA ALA A 30 3.62 15.40 14.99
C ALA A 30 2.47 14.55 15.57
N PRO A 31 2.67 13.78 16.66
CA PRO A 31 1.59 13.04 17.28
C PRO A 31 0.61 14.03 17.93
N THR A 32 -0.60 14.06 17.41
CA THR A 32 -1.75 14.78 17.97
C THR A 32 -2.55 13.88 18.91
N GLY A 33 -3.49 14.46 19.66
CA GLY A 33 -4.32 13.78 20.66
C GLY A 33 -3.77 13.86 22.09
N ASP A 34 -4.59 13.42 23.05
CA ASP A 34 -4.28 13.38 24.48
C ASP A 34 -4.15 11.93 24.99
N GLY A 35 -3.26 11.75 25.98
CA GLY A 35 -3.08 10.47 26.67
C GLY A 35 -2.99 9.26 25.73
N PHE A 36 -3.95 8.35 25.85
CA PHE A 36 -4.04 7.08 25.13
C PHE A 36 -4.19 7.24 23.60
N THR A 37 -4.79 8.33 23.12
CA THR A 37 -5.01 8.54 21.67
C THR A 37 -3.81 9.16 20.96
N ARG A 38 -2.77 9.52 21.71
CA ARG A 38 -1.60 10.21 21.18
C ARG A 38 -0.90 9.36 20.12
N GLY A 39 -0.92 9.84 18.87
CA GLY A 39 -0.31 9.16 17.73
C GLY A 39 -1.26 8.27 16.92
N ALA A 40 -2.54 8.18 17.28
CA ALA A 40 -3.56 7.50 16.47
C ALA A 40 -3.62 8.08 15.04
N ASP A 41 -3.42 9.39 14.88
CA ASP A 41 -3.42 10.06 13.58
C ASP A 41 -2.34 9.51 12.64
N ARG A 42 -1.16 9.13 13.16
CA ARG A 42 -0.11 8.52 12.35
C ARG A 42 -0.54 7.15 11.84
N VAL A 43 -1.18 6.35 12.69
CA VAL A 43 -1.69 5.02 12.33
C VAL A 43 -2.80 5.14 11.29
N LEU A 44 -3.77 6.04 11.50
CA LEU A 44 -4.85 6.28 10.55
C LEU A 44 -4.33 6.81 9.20
N THR A 45 -3.33 7.68 9.23
CA THR A 45 -2.67 8.19 8.01
C THR A 45 -1.94 7.06 7.26
N PHE A 46 -1.21 6.19 7.97
CA PHE A 46 -0.60 5.01 7.36
C PHE A 46 -1.65 4.12 6.70
N LEU A 47 -2.73 3.78 7.43
CA LEU A 47 -3.78 2.88 6.92
C LEU A 47 -4.51 3.46 5.72
N SER A 48 -4.82 4.75 5.70
CA SER A 48 -5.46 5.42 4.57
C SER A 48 -4.59 5.45 3.31
N LEU A 49 -3.29 5.74 3.45
CA LEU A 49 -2.34 5.70 2.33
C LEU A 49 -2.12 4.26 1.84
N GLN A 50 -2.10 3.27 2.74
CA GLN A 50 -2.02 1.86 2.36
C GLN A 50 -3.29 1.37 1.66
N PHE A 51 -4.46 1.84 2.05
CA PHE A 51 -5.70 1.56 1.34
C PHE A 51 -5.65 2.13 -0.09
N ALA A 52 -5.18 3.37 -0.25
CA ALA A 52 -5.00 3.97 -1.58
C ALA A 52 -3.97 3.20 -2.43
N ALA A 53 -2.84 2.79 -1.84
CA ALA A 53 -1.85 1.95 -2.51
C ALA A 53 -2.43 0.59 -2.90
N SER A 54 -3.29 0.00 -2.05
CA SER A 54 -3.96 -1.27 -2.34
C SER A 54 -4.92 -1.15 -3.52
N LEU A 55 -5.72 -0.09 -3.55
CA LEU A 55 -6.61 0.19 -4.69
C LEU A 55 -5.80 0.33 -5.99
N MET A 56 -4.66 1.01 -5.94
CA MET A 56 -3.77 1.14 -7.10
C MET A 56 -3.19 -0.22 -7.54
N ALA A 57 -2.82 -1.09 -6.60
CA ALA A 57 -2.36 -2.45 -6.90
C ALA A 57 -3.44 -3.27 -7.65
N PHE A 58 -4.71 -3.13 -7.28
CA PHE A 58 -5.82 -3.74 -8.03
C PHE A 58 -5.98 -3.17 -9.43
N LEU A 59 -5.85 -1.84 -9.61
CA LEU A 59 -5.88 -1.23 -10.94
C LEU A 59 -4.75 -1.74 -11.84
N ILE A 60 -3.55 -1.93 -11.28
CA ILE A 60 -2.40 -2.52 -11.98
C ILE A 60 -2.70 -3.95 -12.44
N LEU A 61 -3.38 -4.77 -11.62
CA LEU A 61 -3.80 -6.12 -11.99
C LEU A 61 -4.74 -6.13 -13.20
N LEU A 62 -5.68 -5.18 -13.29
CA LEU A 62 -6.65 -5.11 -14.38
C LEU A 62 -5.98 -4.83 -15.73
N VAL A 63 -4.89 -4.07 -15.74
CA VAL A 63 -4.13 -3.72 -16.96
C VAL A 63 -2.88 -4.59 -17.17
N ARG A 64 -2.67 -5.59 -16.31
CA ARG A 64 -1.48 -6.45 -16.31
C ARG A 64 -1.31 -7.21 -17.64
N PRO A 65 -0.10 -7.21 -18.23
CA PRO A 65 0.20 -8.07 -19.38
C PRO A 65 0.31 -9.54 -18.95
N ARG A 66 -0.16 -10.47 -19.81
CA ARG A 66 -0.14 -11.93 -19.53
C ARG A 66 1.26 -12.57 -19.65
N ARG A 67 2.19 -11.95 -20.38
CA ARG A 67 3.54 -12.47 -20.64
C ARG A 67 4.58 -11.34 -20.62
N GLY A 68 5.84 -11.69 -20.38
CA GLY A 68 6.98 -10.77 -20.38
C GLY A 68 7.35 -10.23 -18.99
N PRO A 69 8.46 -9.47 -18.90
CA PRO A 69 9.03 -9.04 -17.61
C PRO A 69 8.07 -8.16 -16.78
N LEU A 70 7.24 -7.36 -17.45
CA LEU A 70 6.23 -6.50 -16.81
C LEU A 70 5.09 -7.30 -16.15
N SER A 71 4.90 -8.57 -16.52
CA SER A 71 3.90 -9.44 -15.90
C SER A 71 4.31 -9.90 -14.49
N GLY A 72 5.62 -9.98 -14.20
CA GLY A 72 6.13 -10.28 -12.86
C GLY A 72 6.08 -9.04 -11.96
N LEU A 73 6.57 -7.91 -12.47
CA LEU A 73 6.60 -6.62 -11.73
C LEU A 73 5.21 -6.16 -11.28
N SER A 74 4.17 -6.40 -12.09
CA SER A 74 2.79 -6.05 -11.75
C SER A 74 2.18 -6.89 -10.62
N LEU A 75 2.80 -8.02 -10.23
CA LEU A 75 2.37 -8.81 -9.08
C LEU A 75 2.99 -8.32 -7.77
N LEU A 76 4.10 -7.60 -7.82
CA LEU A 76 4.79 -7.10 -6.62
C LEU A 76 3.89 -6.19 -5.76
N PRO A 77 3.15 -5.21 -6.33
CA PRO A 77 2.18 -4.42 -5.57
C PRO A 77 1.14 -5.27 -4.82
N VAL A 78 0.65 -6.32 -5.47
CA VAL A 78 -0.39 -7.21 -4.94
C VAL A 78 0.16 -8.10 -3.85
N ALA A 79 1.35 -8.66 -4.07
CA ALA A 79 2.05 -9.50 -3.10
C ALA A 79 2.33 -8.73 -1.81
N LEU A 80 2.75 -7.46 -1.92
CA LEU A 80 2.98 -6.60 -0.76
C LEU A 80 1.67 -6.24 -0.04
N CYS A 81 0.59 -5.94 -0.75
CA CYS A 81 -0.72 -5.76 -0.12
C CYS A 81 -1.16 -7.02 0.63
N GLY A 82 -1.02 -8.20 0.00
CA GLY A 82 -1.33 -9.48 0.63
C GLY A 82 -0.48 -9.72 1.88
N ALA A 83 0.82 -9.47 1.82
CA ALA A 83 1.72 -9.61 2.95
C ALA A 83 1.35 -8.67 4.10
N LEU A 84 0.96 -7.42 3.82
CA LEU A 84 0.52 -6.46 4.83
C LEU A 84 -0.79 -6.88 5.51
N VAL A 85 -1.77 -7.33 4.73
CA VAL A 85 -3.05 -7.84 5.26
C VAL A 85 -2.81 -9.07 6.14
N LEU A 86 -2.01 -10.02 5.68
CA LEU A 86 -1.67 -11.21 6.45
C LEU A 86 -0.87 -10.88 7.71
N GLY A 87 0.09 -9.95 7.62
CA GLY A 87 0.85 -9.47 8.77
C GLY A 87 -0.04 -8.80 9.81
N LEU A 88 -0.95 -7.92 9.38
CA LEU A 88 -1.90 -7.26 10.26
C LEU A 88 -2.86 -8.27 10.91
N ALA A 89 -3.43 -9.19 10.13
CA ALA A 89 -4.29 -10.25 10.64
C ALA A 89 -3.56 -11.15 11.65
N GLY A 90 -2.29 -11.48 11.39
CA GLY A 90 -1.44 -12.24 12.29
C GLY A 90 -1.19 -11.53 13.63
N VAL A 91 -0.90 -10.22 13.60
CA VAL A 91 -0.73 -9.42 14.81
C VAL A 91 -2.03 -9.34 15.61
N ILE A 92 -3.18 -9.12 14.94
CA ILE A 92 -4.49 -9.10 15.60
C ILE A 92 -4.81 -10.46 16.23
N ALA A 93 -4.62 -11.56 15.49
CA ALA A 93 -4.86 -12.90 16.00
C ALA A 93 -3.95 -13.22 17.18
N PHE A 94 -2.67 -12.84 17.12
CA PHE A 94 -1.75 -13.00 18.25
C PHE A 94 -2.23 -12.24 19.48
N ALA A 95 -2.61 -10.97 19.33
CA ALA A 95 -3.12 -10.15 20.42
C ALA A 95 -4.44 -10.66 21.02
N MET A 96 -5.24 -11.41 20.25
CA MET A 96 -6.46 -12.05 20.75
C MET A 96 -6.19 -13.35 21.54
N LEU A 97 -5.04 -13.98 21.31
CA LEU A 97 -4.66 -15.25 21.93
C LEU A 97 -3.77 -15.08 23.17
N THR A 98 -3.19 -13.90 23.38
CA THR A 98 -2.40 -13.53 24.56
C THR A 98 -3.23 -12.76 25.56
#